data_AF-A0A7J9ISE7-F1
#
_entry.id   AF-A0A7J9ISE7-F1
#
_cell.length_a   1.000
_cell.length_b   1.000
_cell.length_c   1.000
_cell.angle_alpha   90.00
_cell.angle_beta   90.00
_cell.angle_gamma   90.00
#
_symmetry.space_group_name_H-M   'P 1'
#
loop_
_entity.id
_entity.type
_entity.pdbx_description
1 polymer ?
#
loop_
_entity_poly.entity_id
_entity_poly.type
_entity_poly.pdbx_seq_one_letter_code
_entity_poly.pdbx_strand_id
1 'polypeptide(L)' 'MGRGRVQLKRIENKINRQVTFSKRRSGLLKKAHEISVLCDAQVALMVFSSKGKLFEYATES' A
#
# COMPACT_ATOMS: atom_id res chain seq x y z
N MET A 1 16.99 14.40 -2.10
CA MET A 1 17.11 13.85 -0.73
C MET A 1 16.85 12.35 -0.78
N GLY A 2 17.77 11.52 -0.28
CA GLY A 2 17.68 10.05 -0.34
C GLY A 2 16.66 9.46 0.64
N ARG A 3 16.43 8.15 0.52
CA ARG A 3 15.48 7.41 1.37
C ARG A 3 16.11 7.12 2.74
N GLY A 4 15.65 7.81 3.78
CA GLY A 4 16.04 7.51 5.17
C GLY A 4 15.47 6.18 5.67
N ARG A 5 16.23 5.46 6.49
CA ARG A 5 15.76 4.26 7.20
C ARG A 5 14.70 4.66 8.22
N VAL A 6 13.60 3.90 8.30
CA VAL A 6 12.52 4.12 9.27
C VAL A 6 12.37 2.90 10.17
N GLN A 7 12.08 3.12 11.45
CA GLN A 7 11.75 2.04 12.38
C GLN A 7 10.37 1.46 12.03
N LEU A 8 10.21 0.14 12.16
CA LEU A 8 8.92 -0.53 11.99
C LEU A 8 8.06 -0.37 13.26
N LYS A 9 7.51 0.82 13.41
CA LYS A 9 6.53 1.17 14.45
C LYS A 9 5.53 2.18 13.89
N ARG A 10 4.46 2.45 14.64
CA ARG A 10 3.49 3.49 14.26
C ARG A 10 4.20 4.84 14.12
N ILE A 11 3.98 5.52 12.98
CA ILE A 11 4.49 6.89 12.77
C ILE A 11 3.56 7.84 13.52
N GLU A 12 4.04 8.51 14.57
CA GLU A 12 3.20 9.37 15.40
C GLU A 12 2.77 10.65 14.68
N ASN A 13 3.70 11.31 13.98
CA ASN A 13 3.41 12.50 13.21
C ASN A 13 2.35 12.20 12.12
N LYS A 14 1.19 12.85 12.24
CA LYS A 14 0.01 12.60 11.39
C LYS A 14 0.29 12.86 9.89
N ILE A 15 1.03 13.93 9.59
CA ILE A 15 1.37 14.32 8.20
C ILE A 15 2.31 13.28 7.59
N ASN A 16 3.39 12.93 8.30
CA ASN A 16 4.35 11.91 7.83
C ASN A 16 3.67 10.55 7.66
N ARG A 17 2.76 10.18 8.57
CA ARG A 17 1.97 8.95 8.47
C ARG A 17 1.07 8.96 7.24
N GLN A 18 0.39 10.08 6.94
CA GLN A 18 -0.47 10.21 5.76
C GLN A 18 0.33 10.11 4.47
N VAL A 19 1.45 10.83 4.34
CA VAL A 19 2.30 10.76 3.15
C VAL A 19 2.90 9.36 2.98
N THR A 20 3.34 8.74 4.09
CA THR A 20 3.89 7.38 4.07
C THR A 20 2.82 6.36 3.68
N PHE A 21 1.60 6.50 4.19
CA PHE A 21 0.46 5.67 3.81
C PHE A 21 0.22 5.75 2.29
N SER A 22 0.10 6.96 1.74
CA SER A 22 -0.12 7.15 0.30
C SER A 22 0.97 6.50 -0.55
N LYS A 23 2.25 6.70 -0.20
CA LYS A 23 3.40 6.14 -0.94
C LYS A 23 3.47 4.62 -0.82
N ARG A 24 3.33 4.06 0.39
CA ARG A 24 3.42 2.60 0.63
C ARG A 24 2.23 1.86 0.04
N ARG A 25 1.02 2.39 0.17
CA ARG A 25 -0.19 1.82 -0.44
C ARG A 25 -0.05 1.73 -1.96
N SER A 26 0.43 2.80 -2.60
CA SER A 26 0.68 2.79 -4.05
C SER A 26 1.72 1.73 -4.44
N GLY A 27 2.83 1.63 -3.70
CA GLY A 27 3.82 0.58 -3.94
C GLY A 27 3.27 -0.84 -3.73
N LEU A 28 2.42 -1.05 -2.72
CA LEU A 28 1.79 -2.34 -2.45
C LEU A 28 0.81 -2.74 -3.55
N LEU A 29 -0.03 -1.81 -4.01
CA LEU A 29 -0.93 -2.03 -5.16
C LEU A 29 -0.14 -2.44 -6.41
N LYS A 30 0.97 -1.75 -6.69
CA LYS A 30 1.86 -2.11 -7.81
C LYS A 30 2.39 -3.54 -7.67
N LYS A 31 2.79 -3.95 -6.47
CA LYS A 31 3.27 -5.32 -6.21
C LYS A 31 2.18 -6.37 -6.34
N ALA A 32 0.97 -6.10 -5.87
CA ALA A 32 -0.17 -6.99 -6.06
C ALA A 32 -0.45 -7.22 -7.55
N HIS A 33 -0.45 -6.15 -8.34
CA HIS A 33 -0.60 -6.23 -9.80
C HIS A 33 0.56 -6.98 -10.48
N GLU A 34 1.81 -6.70 -10.12
CA GLU A 34 2.97 -7.43 -10.66
C GLU A 34 2.86 -8.94 -10.42
N ILE A 35 2.47 -9.35 -9.20
CA ILE A 35 2.29 -10.78 -8.87
C ILE A 35 1.17 -11.40 -9.71
N SER A 36 0.03 -10.72 -9.81
CA SER A 36 -1.10 -11.19 -10.62
C SER A 36 -0.68 -11.47 -12.06
N VAL A 37 -0.03 -10.51 -12.72
CA VAL A 37 0.34 -10.62 -14.14
C VAL A 37 1.49 -11.60 -14.36
N LEU A 38 2.53 -11.56 -13.53
CA LEU A 38 3.74 -12.37 -13.75
C LEU A 38 3.54 -13.85 -13.40
N CYS A 39 2.63 -14.15 -12.48
CA CYS A 39 2.45 -15.49 -11.94
C CYS A 39 1.07 -16.09 -12.23
N ASP A 40 0.23 -15.41 -13.01
CA ASP A 40 -1.15 -15.81 -13.29
C ASP A 40 -1.93 -16.15 -12.01
N ALA A 41 -1.78 -15.26 -11.02
CA ALA A 41 -2.32 -15.49 -9.68
C ALA A 41 -3.52 -14.59 -9.42
N GLN A 42 -4.58 -15.17 -8.86
CA GLN A 42 -5.69 -14.39 -8.31
C GLN A 42 -5.25 -13.69 -7.02
N VAL A 43 -5.41 -12.37 -6.97
CA VAL A 43 -4.95 -11.52 -5.86
C VAL A 43 -6.04 -10.53 -5.47
N ALA A 44 -6.28 -10.42 -4.16
CA ALA A 44 -7.15 -9.40 -3.58
C ALA A 44 -6.40 -8.61 -2.50
N LEU A 45 -6.58 -7.29 -2.49
CA LEU A 45 -6.02 -6.37 -1.50
C LEU A 45 -7.10 -5.37 -1.09
N MET A 46 -7.29 -5.21 0.22
CA MET A 46 -8.16 -4.19 0.82
C MET A 46 -7.38 -3.36 1.84
N VAL A 47 -7.45 -2.04 1.73
CA VAL A 47 -6.78 -1.10 2.63
C VAL A 47 -7.72 0.03 3.03
N PHE A 48 -8.01 0.14 4.33
CA PHE A 48 -8.74 1.28 4.87
C PHE A 48 -7.78 2.37 5.35
N SER A 49 -8.05 3.61 4.97
CA SER A 49 -7.39 4.76 5.60
C SER A 49 -7.94 5.01 7.01
N SER A 50 -7.25 5.83 7.79
CA SER A 50 -7.74 6.25 9.12
C SER A 50 -9.03 7.08 9.07
N LYS A 51 -9.49 7.48 7.87
CA LYS A 51 -10.79 8.15 7.65
C LYS A 51 -11.87 7.17 7.14
N GLY A 52 -11.61 5.87 7.15
CA GLY A 52 -12.54 4.85 6.67
C GLY A 52 -12.62 4.71 5.14
N LYS A 53 -11.92 5.53 4.36
CA LYS A 53 -11.88 5.36 2.89
C LYS A 53 -11.22 4.04 2.51
N LEU A 54 -11.93 3.22 1.74
CA LEU A 54 -11.45 1.99 1.13
C LEU A 54 -10.57 2.28 -0.10
N PHE A 55 -9.49 1.52 -0.20
CA PHE A 55 -8.65 1.39 -1.39
C PHE A 55 -8.44 -0.08 -1.64
N GLU A 56 -8.80 -0.54 -2.82
CA GLU A 56 -8.80 -1.96 -3.16
C GLU A 56 -8.13 -2.26 -4.49
N TYR A 57 -7.75 -3.51 -4.65
CA TYR A 57 -7.35 -4.14 -5.90
C TYR A 57 -7.84 -5.58 -5.86
N ALA A 58 -8.46 -6.03 -6.93
CA ALA A 58 -8.87 -7.42 -7.10
C ALA A 58 -8.64 -7.79 -8.56
N THR A 59 -8.09 -8.97 -8.79
CA THR A 59 -8.04 -9.58 -10.12
C THR A 59 -9.42 -10.09 -10.49
N GLU A 60 -9.86 -9.83 -11.72
CA GLU A 60 -11.03 -10.51 -12.27
C GLU A 60 -10.73 -12.01 -12.41
N SER A 61 -11.77 -12.83 -12.25
CA SER A 61 -11.69 -14.29 -12.40
C SER A 61 -11.81 -14.70 -13.87
#